data_AF-G4CTY3-F1
#
_entry.id   AF-G4CTY3-F1
#
_cell.length_a   1.000
_cell.length_b   1.000
_cell.length_c   1.000
_cell.angle_alpha   90.00
_cell.angle_beta   90.00
_cell.angle_gamma   90.00
#
_symmetry.space_group_name_H-M   'P 1'
#
loop_
_entity.id
_entity.type
_entity.pdbx_description
1 polymer ?
#
loop_
_entity_poly.entity_id
_entity_poly.type
_entity_poly.pdbx_seq_one_letter_code
_entity_poly.pdbx_strand_id
1 'polypeptide(L)'
;ALGHTFGYHYDQARRLIGLTNENGARYRFAYDVLDRLIAESGFDHKLTAYHYNAGNEPVQQSEYGILDIPAEKNLSDGLKDHTALIVSEYGLDNLGRLKHILARHTDGSIGQRTYHYDSNGNLVRAAIPNHSTAFDYNPNGGIIGEYALKLPTTQECAALALTELDWQIPEHDMFLLGKSADIRYFYDANGNRTVTELPDGQRIHHLYYGSGHLHSIMLDDTVIADIERDKLHREIQRTQGKLTSRYELDPVGRLKKQIAQLEALTESGKATVGAGYIPARTPAQTAVKRSYGYDKTGNLIHSTDQRSGTVHYEYDPLGQIKKAGSSLFAFDPAHNIIDSYERKIHDNRLAEYGGAKFFYDTFGNTVHKEFADGETQN
;
A
#
# COMPACT_ATOMS: atom_id res chain seq x y z
N ALA A 1 -15.28 -23.64 -19.80
CA ALA A 1 -13.87 -23.18 -19.72
C ALA A 1 -13.54 -22.49 -21.03
N LEU A 2 -13.04 -21.25 -21.02
CA LEU A 2 -12.78 -20.44 -22.22
C LEU A 2 -11.56 -20.93 -23.05
N GLY A 3 -11.03 -22.12 -22.77
CA GLY A 3 -9.91 -22.71 -23.52
C GLY A 3 -8.54 -22.08 -23.23
N HIS A 4 -8.45 -21.16 -22.26
CA HIS A 4 -7.19 -20.55 -21.86
C HIS A 4 -6.38 -21.50 -21.00
N THR A 5 -5.07 -21.50 -21.20
CA THR A 5 -4.13 -22.40 -20.52
C THR A 5 -3.05 -21.58 -19.83
N PHE A 6 -2.85 -21.85 -18.55
CA PHE A 6 -1.72 -21.35 -17.78
C PHE A 6 -0.72 -22.50 -17.60
N GLY A 7 0.52 -22.31 -18.06
CA GLY A 7 1.56 -23.33 -18.05
C GLY A 7 2.48 -23.22 -16.85
N TYR A 8 2.83 -24.35 -16.25
CA TYR A 8 3.84 -24.47 -15.20
C TYR A 8 5.03 -25.28 -15.72
N HIS A 9 6.24 -24.77 -15.50
CA HIS A 9 7.47 -25.41 -15.94
C HIS A 9 8.34 -25.75 -14.74
N TYR A 10 8.83 -26.98 -14.70
CA TYR A 10 9.63 -27.50 -13.60
C TYR A 10 10.96 -28.05 -14.08
N ASP A 11 12.00 -27.93 -13.25
CA ASP A 11 13.26 -28.65 -13.47
C ASP A 11 13.17 -30.10 -12.98
N GLN A 12 14.28 -30.85 -13.13
CA GLN A 12 14.37 -32.25 -12.68
C GLN A 12 14.21 -32.42 -11.16
N ALA A 13 14.45 -31.37 -10.38
CA ALA A 13 14.23 -31.35 -8.93
C ALA A 13 12.78 -30.97 -8.56
N ARG A 14 11.90 -30.76 -9.55
CA ARG A 14 10.51 -30.29 -9.39
C ARG A 14 10.40 -28.89 -8.78
N ARG A 15 11.41 -28.05 -8.95
CA ARG A 15 11.35 -26.61 -8.62
C ARG A 15 10.68 -25.87 -9.76
N LEU A 16 9.87 -24.86 -9.44
CA LEU A 16 9.15 -24.06 -10.43
C LEU A 16 10.14 -23.13 -11.16
N ILE A 17 10.48 -23.41 -12.41
CA ILE A 17 11.45 -22.62 -13.19
C ILE A 17 10.80 -21.65 -14.18
N GLY A 18 9.49 -21.75 -14.37
CA GLY A 18 8.77 -20.73 -15.10
C GLY A 18 7.27 -20.93 -15.16
N LEU A 19 6.59 -19.87 -15.56
CA LEU A 19 5.17 -19.81 -15.82
C LEU A 19 4.97 -19.34 -17.26
N THR A 20 3.92 -19.81 -17.91
CA THR A 20 3.49 -19.27 -19.22
C THR A 20 2.04 -18.86 -19.10
N ASN A 21 1.79 -17.56 -19.25
CA ASN A 21 0.42 -17.05 -19.19
C ASN A 21 -0.34 -17.41 -20.49
N GLU A 22 -1.61 -17.08 -20.50
CA GLU A 22 -2.58 -17.37 -21.56
C GLU A 22 -2.25 -16.64 -22.88
N ASN A 23 -1.39 -15.61 -22.82
CA ASN A 23 -0.84 -14.89 -23.97
C ASN A 23 0.52 -15.44 -24.44
N GLY A 24 1.11 -16.40 -23.73
CA GLY A 24 2.41 -16.97 -24.03
C GLY A 24 3.61 -16.25 -23.42
N ALA A 25 3.39 -15.15 -22.68
CA ALA A 25 4.46 -14.48 -21.94
C ALA A 25 4.99 -15.39 -20.83
N ARG A 26 6.29 -15.26 -20.50
CA ARG A 26 6.95 -16.17 -19.57
C ARG A 26 7.47 -15.45 -18.34
N TYR A 27 7.09 -15.95 -17.17
CA TYR A 27 7.80 -15.69 -15.92
C TYR A 27 8.88 -16.75 -15.78
N ARG A 28 10.10 -16.40 -15.36
CA ARG A 28 11.22 -17.34 -15.26
C ARG A 28 11.92 -17.23 -13.90
N PHE A 29 12.35 -18.36 -13.38
CA PHE A 29 13.09 -18.46 -12.12
C PHE A 29 14.40 -19.23 -12.33
N ALA A 30 15.45 -18.83 -11.63
CA ALA A 30 16.71 -19.55 -11.56
C ALA A 30 17.10 -19.79 -10.11
N TYR A 31 17.57 -21.01 -9.83
CA TYR A 31 17.96 -21.43 -8.50
C TYR A 31 19.42 -21.88 -8.49
N ASP A 32 20.08 -21.72 -7.34
CA ASP A 32 21.37 -22.35 -7.12
C ASP A 32 21.24 -23.82 -6.67
N VAL A 33 22.37 -24.41 -6.30
CA VAL A 33 22.46 -25.81 -5.87
C VAL A 33 21.88 -26.08 -4.48
N LEU A 34 21.53 -25.03 -3.71
CA LEU A 34 20.90 -25.10 -2.39
C LEU A 34 19.39 -24.76 -2.46
N ASP A 35 18.81 -24.79 -3.66
CA ASP A 35 17.39 -24.48 -3.93
C ASP A 35 16.98 -23.04 -3.61
N ARG A 36 17.95 -22.10 -3.63
CA ARG A 36 17.71 -20.69 -3.36
C ARG A 36 17.47 -19.93 -4.67
N LEU A 37 16.47 -19.06 -4.70
CA LEU A 37 16.16 -18.24 -5.87
C LEU A 37 17.28 -17.21 -6.10
N ILE A 38 18.06 -17.35 -7.17
CA ILE A 38 19.19 -16.45 -7.48
C ILE A 38 18.90 -15.46 -8.62
N ALA A 39 17.87 -15.71 -9.43
CA ALA A 39 17.37 -14.72 -10.38
C ALA A 39 15.92 -14.99 -10.77
N GLU A 40 15.17 -13.94 -11.07
CA GLU A 40 13.82 -14.02 -11.60
C GLU A 40 13.58 -12.97 -12.69
N SER A 41 12.82 -13.36 -13.73
CA SER A 41 12.37 -12.46 -14.79
C SER A 41 10.84 -12.49 -14.84
N GLY A 42 10.21 -11.35 -14.62
CA GLY A 42 8.76 -11.19 -14.65
C GLY A 42 8.18 -11.38 -16.06
N PHE A 43 6.84 -11.45 -16.14
CA PHE A 43 6.14 -11.44 -17.44
C PHE A 43 6.43 -10.19 -18.27
N ASP A 44 6.86 -9.12 -17.62
CA ASP A 44 7.21 -7.82 -18.17
C ASP A 44 8.73 -7.67 -18.45
N HIS A 45 9.47 -8.78 -18.37
CA HIS A 45 10.91 -8.90 -18.49
C HIS A 45 11.72 -8.14 -17.43
N LYS A 46 11.10 -7.64 -16.35
CA LYS A 46 11.85 -7.09 -15.23
C LYS A 46 12.69 -8.20 -14.60
N LEU A 47 14.00 -7.99 -14.57
CA LEU A 47 14.97 -8.98 -14.11
C LEU A 47 15.65 -8.54 -12.81
N THR A 48 15.59 -9.42 -11.82
CA THR A 48 16.22 -9.24 -10.51
C THR A 48 17.05 -10.47 -10.16
N ALA A 49 18.22 -10.27 -9.58
CA ALA A 49 19.10 -11.31 -9.07
C ALA A 49 19.33 -11.16 -7.57
N TYR A 50 19.56 -12.29 -6.90
CA TYR A 50 19.74 -12.37 -5.45
C TYR A 50 21.02 -13.12 -5.12
N HIS A 51 21.75 -12.63 -4.12
CA HIS A 51 22.93 -13.29 -3.59
C HIS A 51 22.76 -13.55 -2.10
N TYR A 52 23.25 -14.70 -1.68
CA TYR A 52 23.13 -15.20 -0.32
C TYR A 52 24.51 -15.49 0.26
N ASN A 53 24.66 -15.30 1.56
CA ASN A 53 25.84 -15.74 2.27
C ASN A 53 25.82 -17.28 2.52
N ALA A 54 26.86 -17.78 3.18
CA ALA A 54 26.95 -19.20 3.56
C ALA A 54 25.92 -19.62 4.61
N GLY A 55 25.36 -18.67 5.37
CA GLY A 55 24.30 -18.87 6.35
C GLY A 55 22.89 -18.90 5.77
N ASN A 56 22.75 -18.88 4.44
CA ASN A 56 21.46 -18.85 3.73
C ASN A 56 20.67 -17.53 3.87
N GLU A 57 21.35 -16.43 4.17
CA GLU A 57 20.71 -15.13 4.32
C GLU A 57 20.95 -14.25 3.09
N PRO A 58 19.95 -13.49 2.62
CA PRO A 58 20.09 -12.60 1.47
C PRO A 58 21.00 -11.41 1.84
N VAL A 59 22.09 -11.23 1.10
CA VAL A 59 23.07 -10.17 1.34
C VAL A 59 23.12 -9.15 0.21
N GLN A 60 22.56 -9.45 -0.95
CA GLN A 60 22.48 -8.51 -2.06
C GLN A 60 21.30 -8.81 -2.98
N GLN A 61 20.67 -7.75 -3.47
CA GLN A 61 19.74 -7.75 -4.59
C GLN A 61 20.29 -6.89 -5.73
N SER A 62 20.25 -7.39 -6.94
CA SER A 62 20.70 -6.69 -8.15
C SER A 62 19.55 -6.57 -9.14
N GLU A 63 19.13 -5.35 -9.45
CA GLU A 63 18.03 -5.07 -10.37
C GLU A 63 18.59 -4.59 -11.71
N TYR A 64 18.17 -5.25 -12.79
CA TYR A 64 18.64 -4.98 -14.15
C TYR A 64 17.62 -4.19 -14.98
N GLY A 65 16.44 -3.94 -14.41
CA GLY A 65 15.31 -3.41 -15.16
C GLY A 65 14.77 -4.42 -16.17
N ILE A 66 14.17 -3.93 -17.24
CA ILE A 66 13.65 -4.71 -18.36
C ILE A 66 14.83 -5.21 -19.16
N LEU A 67 15.09 -6.50 -19.07
CA LEU A 67 16.17 -7.15 -19.79
C LEU A 67 15.68 -8.49 -20.32
N ASP A 68 15.59 -8.59 -21.65
CA ASP A 68 15.18 -9.82 -22.31
C ASP A 68 16.37 -10.77 -22.45
N ILE A 69 16.41 -11.79 -21.59
CA ILE A 69 17.36 -12.89 -21.69
C ILE A 69 16.73 -13.98 -22.58
N PRO A 70 17.38 -14.40 -23.68
CA PRO A 70 16.86 -15.45 -24.55
C PRO A 70 16.41 -16.69 -23.78
N ALA A 71 15.30 -17.30 -24.21
CA ALA A 71 14.65 -18.38 -23.50
C ALA A 71 15.53 -19.64 -23.37
N GLU A 72 16.50 -19.83 -24.27
CA GLU A 72 17.41 -20.98 -24.27
C GLU A 72 18.55 -20.84 -23.25
N LYS A 73 18.85 -19.62 -22.79
CA LYS A 73 19.89 -19.36 -21.80
C LYS A 73 19.31 -19.42 -20.39
N ASN A 74 20.03 -20.01 -19.44
CA ASN A 74 19.71 -19.83 -18.03
C ASN A 74 19.82 -18.34 -17.64
N LEU A 75 18.92 -17.84 -16.78
CA LEU A 75 18.95 -16.43 -16.35
C LEU A 75 20.30 -16.05 -15.74
N SER A 76 20.82 -16.89 -14.83
CA SER A 76 22.10 -16.66 -14.17
C SER A 76 23.30 -16.59 -15.12
N ASP A 77 23.27 -17.35 -16.21
CA ASP A 77 24.32 -17.29 -17.25
C ASP A 77 24.16 -16.04 -18.12
N GLY A 78 22.92 -15.68 -18.48
CA GLY A 78 22.63 -14.48 -19.27
C GLY A 78 23.01 -13.17 -18.57
N LEU A 79 23.04 -13.17 -17.24
CA LEU A 79 23.39 -12.01 -16.43
C LEU A 79 24.89 -11.66 -16.43
N LYS A 80 25.78 -12.59 -16.79
CA LYS A 80 27.24 -12.40 -16.69
C LYS A 80 27.76 -11.22 -17.52
N ASP A 81 27.08 -10.92 -18.62
CA ASP A 81 27.47 -9.86 -19.57
C ASP A 81 26.73 -8.53 -19.33
N HIS A 82 25.94 -8.44 -18.25
CA HIS A 82 25.08 -7.28 -17.97
C HIS A 82 25.42 -6.62 -16.64
N THR A 83 25.31 -5.30 -16.60
CA THR A 83 25.50 -4.51 -15.39
C THR A 83 24.15 -4.25 -14.73
N ALA A 84 24.04 -4.50 -13.42
CA ALA A 84 22.85 -4.17 -12.65
C ALA A 84 22.69 -2.65 -12.55
N LEU A 85 21.47 -2.15 -12.74
CA LEU A 85 21.11 -0.75 -12.63
C LEU A 85 21.05 -0.27 -11.18
N ILE A 86 20.62 -1.16 -10.27
CA ILE A 86 20.62 -0.94 -8.82
C ILE A 86 21.21 -2.16 -8.16
N VAL A 87 22.20 -1.96 -7.29
CA VAL A 87 22.73 -2.99 -6.40
C VAL A 87 22.44 -2.60 -4.96
N SER A 88 21.56 -3.35 -4.31
CA SER A 88 21.21 -3.18 -2.89
C SER A 88 21.93 -4.23 -2.06
N GLU A 89 22.89 -3.80 -1.24
CA GLU A 89 23.61 -4.65 -0.28
C GLU A 89 22.89 -4.60 1.08
N TYR A 90 22.72 -5.77 1.71
CA TYR A 90 22.04 -5.95 2.99
C TYR A 90 23.02 -6.39 4.07
N GLY A 91 23.08 -5.61 5.14
CA GLY A 91 23.70 -6.05 6.39
C GLY A 91 22.64 -6.57 7.33
N LEU A 92 22.76 -7.82 7.75
CA LEU A 92 21.87 -8.45 8.73
C LEU A 92 22.56 -8.57 10.09
N ASP A 93 21.78 -8.58 11.16
CA ASP A 93 22.27 -8.97 12.48
C ASP A 93 22.20 -10.49 12.70
N ASN A 94 22.68 -10.96 13.85
CA ASN A 94 22.72 -12.40 14.17
C ASN A 94 21.34 -13.07 14.29
N LEU A 95 20.25 -12.29 14.27
CA LEU A 95 18.87 -12.77 14.28
C LEU A 95 18.23 -12.69 12.88
N GLY A 96 19.01 -12.36 11.84
CA GLY A 96 18.56 -12.24 10.46
C GLY A 96 17.78 -10.96 10.16
N ARG A 97 17.85 -9.94 11.03
CA ARG A 97 17.13 -8.67 10.84
C ARG A 97 18.01 -7.65 10.12
N LEU A 98 17.39 -6.78 9.31
CA LEU A 98 18.11 -5.73 8.57
C LEU A 98 18.76 -4.72 9.52
N LYS A 99 20.08 -4.61 9.48
CA LYS A 99 20.86 -3.58 10.17
C LYS A 99 21.17 -2.38 9.27
N HIS A 100 21.45 -2.64 7.99
CA HIS A 100 21.64 -1.57 7.01
C HIS A 100 21.32 -2.01 5.58
N ILE A 101 20.97 -1.04 4.75
CA ILE A 101 20.82 -1.19 3.30
C ILE A 101 21.69 -0.14 2.63
N LEU A 102 22.47 -0.58 1.64
CA LEU A 102 23.27 0.27 0.78
C LEU A 102 22.88 0.02 -0.68
N ALA A 103 22.09 0.93 -1.25
CA ALA A 103 21.68 0.89 -2.65
C ALA A 103 22.61 1.76 -3.49
N ARG A 104 23.26 1.19 -4.49
CA ARG A 104 24.10 1.90 -5.47
C ARG A 104 23.42 1.86 -6.82
N HIS A 105 23.17 3.02 -7.39
CA HIS A 105 22.58 3.17 -8.71
C HIS A 105 23.68 3.37 -9.75
N THR A 106 23.42 3.00 -11.00
CA THR A 106 24.36 3.19 -12.11
C THR A 106 24.66 4.66 -12.44
N ASP A 107 23.79 5.59 -12.04
CA ASP A 107 24.01 7.03 -12.15
C ASP A 107 24.97 7.59 -11.07
N GLY A 108 25.46 6.74 -10.18
CA GLY A 108 26.33 7.10 -9.07
C GLY A 108 25.59 7.56 -7.82
N SER A 109 24.26 7.66 -7.84
CA SER A 109 23.47 7.94 -6.64
C SER A 109 23.52 6.76 -5.67
N ILE A 110 23.55 7.10 -4.38
CA ILE A 110 23.68 6.12 -3.30
C ILE A 110 22.56 6.37 -2.29
N GLY A 111 21.74 5.35 -2.07
CA GLY A 111 20.78 5.30 -0.97
C GLY A 111 21.37 4.54 0.21
N GLN A 112 21.34 5.12 1.40
CA GLN A 112 21.77 4.45 2.63
C GLN A 112 20.70 4.54 3.69
N ARG A 113 20.49 3.42 4.40
CA ARG A 113 19.61 3.36 5.55
C ARG A 113 20.17 2.43 6.61
N THR A 114 20.06 2.81 7.88
CA THR A 114 20.42 1.96 9.03
C THR A 114 19.21 1.75 9.92
N TYR A 115 19.20 0.61 10.61
CA TYR A 115 18.14 0.18 11.51
C TYR A 115 18.74 -0.34 12.80
N HIS A 116 18.08 -0.03 13.91
CA HIS A 116 18.49 -0.49 15.23
C HIS A 116 17.30 -1.05 15.99
N TYR A 117 17.57 -2.10 16.77
CA TYR A 117 16.55 -2.84 17.49
C TYR A 117 16.90 -2.89 18.98
N ASP A 118 15.86 -2.94 19.83
CA ASP A 118 16.04 -3.27 21.24
C ASP A 118 16.29 -4.79 21.43
N SER A 119 16.48 -5.19 22.69
CA SER A 119 16.69 -6.59 23.08
C SER A 119 15.46 -7.49 22.92
N ASN A 120 14.26 -6.91 22.86
CA ASN A 120 13.01 -7.63 22.56
C ASN A 120 12.77 -7.77 21.05
N GLY A 121 13.57 -7.05 20.26
CA GLY A 121 13.56 -7.04 18.82
C GLY A 121 12.62 -6.06 18.15
N ASN A 122 12.15 -5.06 18.90
CA ASN A 122 11.41 -3.95 18.34
C ASN A 122 12.35 -2.98 17.61
N LEU A 123 11.91 -2.42 16.48
CA LEU A 123 12.66 -1.43 15.70
C LEU A 123 12.64 -0.09 16.44
N VAL A 124 13.71 0.30 17.11
CA VAL A 124 13.76 1.55 17.88
C VAL A 124 14.28 2.74 17.08
N ARG A 125 14.93 2.49 15.94
CA ARG A 125 15.48 3.55 15.09
C ARG A 125 15.61 3.13 13.64
N ALA A 126 15.22 4.01 12.72
CA ALA A 126 15.52 3.93 11.29
C ALA A 126 16.09 5.28 10.83
N ALA A 127 17.30 5.28 10.26
CA ALA A 127 17.98 6.50 9.88
C ALA A 127 18.47 6.47 8.43
N ILE A 128 18.49 7.65 7.82
CA ILE A 128 19.09 7.97 6.52
C ILE A 128 20.01 9.19 6.73
N PRO A 129 20.83 9.58 5.74
CA PRO A 129 21.53 10.84 5.82
C PRO A 129 20.58 12.00 6.14
N ASN A 130 20.94 12.81 7.14
CA ASN A 130 20.21 14.00 7.61
C ASN A 130 18.86 13.77 8.32
N HIS A 131 18.39 12.53 8.48
CA HIS A 131 17.11 12.25 9.15
C HIS A 131 17.11 10.91 9.88
N SER A 132 16.54 10.89 11.09
CA SER A 132 16.26 9.66 11.84
C SER A 132 14.82 9.66 12.31
N THR A 133 14.19 8.49 12.30
CA THR A 133 12.92 8.22 12.97
C THR A 133 13.19 7.21 14.07
N ALA A 134 12.71 7.51 15.28
CA ALA A 134 12.84 6.62 16.43
C ALA A 134 11.49 6.30 17.06
N PHE A 135 11.43 5.14 17.72
CA PHE A 135 10.20 4.52 18.19
C PHE A 135 10.35 4.06 19.65
N ASP A 136 9.35 4.40 20.45
CA ASP A 136 9.21 3.93 21.83
C ASP A 136 8.15 2.83 21.87
N TYR A 137 8.36 1.79 22.68
CA TYR A 137 7.44 0.66 22.82
C TYR A 137 6.99 0.48 24.27
N ASN A 138 5.74 0.05 24.46
CA ASN A 138 5.29 -0.48 25.74
C ASN A 138 5.74 -1.96 25.92
N PRO A 139 5.62 -2.54 27.12
CA PRO A 139 6.02 -3.92 27.38
C PRO A 139 5.30 -4.99 26.54
N ASN A 140 4.15 -4.67 25.94
CA ASN A 140 3.39 -5.58 25.09
C ASN A 140 3.79 -5.47 23.60
N GLY A 141 4.79 -4.66 23.26
CA GLY A 141 5.26 -4.45 21.88
C GLY A 141 4.44 -3.41 21.08
N GLY A 142 3.53 -2.69 21.71
CA GLY A 142 2.81 -1.58 21.08
C GLY A 142 3.65 -0.31 21.04
N ILE A 143 3.69 0.38 19.89
CA ILE A 143 4.40 1.65 19.74
C ILE A 143 3.69 2.72 20.56
N ILE A 144 4.39 3.37 21.50
CA ILE A 144 3.87 4.47 22.35
C ILE A 144 4.45 5.84 21.98
N GLY A 145 5.46 5.87 21.12
CA GLY A 145 6.05 7.10 20.62
C GLY A 145 6.67 6.89 19.26
N GLU A 146 6.51 7.88 18.39
CA GLU A 146 7.24 8.03 17.13
C GLU A 146 7.76 9.46 17.09
N TYR A 147 9.06 9.64 16.85
CA TYR A 147 9.62 10.98 16.71
C TYR A 147 10.65 11.06 15.60
N ALA A 148 10.58 12.17 14.88
CA ALA A 148 11.50 12.54 13.82
C ALA A 148 12.62 13.41 14.39
N LEU A 149 13.85 13.13 14.00
CA LEU A 149 15.05 13.86 14.35
C LEU A 149 15.69 14.36 13.05
N LYS A 150 15.85 15.68 12.93
CA LYS A 150 16.69 16.26 11.89
C LYS A 150 18.15 16.09 12.31
N LEU A 151 18.92 15.34 11.54
CA LEU A 151 20.36 15.19 11.77
C LEU A 151 21.08 16.33 11.02
N PRO A 152 22.02 17.05 11.64
CA PRO A 152 22.74 18.14 11.00
C PRO A 152 23.66 17.58 9.91
N THR A 153 23.74 18.32 8.81
CA THR A 153 24.73 18.08 7.75
C THR A 153 26.14 18.39 8.25
N THR A 154 27.18 17.87 7.57
CA THR A 154 28.58 18.22 7.85
C THR A 154 28.81 19.74 7.83
N GLN A 155 28.15 20.46 6.92
CA GLN A 155 28.22 21.93 6.84
C GLN A 155 27.57 22.62 8.05
N GLU A 156 26.41 22.14 8.50
CA GLU A 156 25.74 22.65 9.71
C GLU A 156 26.57 22.37 10.97
N CYS A 157 27.16 21.17 11.09
CA CYS A 157 28.08 20.84 12.18
C CYS A 157 29.28 21.78 12.20
N ALA A 158 29.92 22.04 11.06
CA ALA A 158 31.03 22.96 10.94
C ALA A 158 30.64 24.41 11.33
N ALA A 159 29.47 24.88 10.87
CA ALA A 159 28.96 26.22 11.20
C ALA A 159 28.67 26.38 12.71
N LEU A 160 28.26 25.31 13.38
CA LEU A 160 27.96 25.28 14.81
C LEU A 160 29.14 24.84 15.69
N ALA A 161 30.32 24.60 15.10
CA ALA A 161 31.50 24.04 15.78
C ALA A 161 31.22 22.72 16.53
N LEU A 162 30.33 21.89 15.98
CA LEU A 162 30.03 20.54 16.47
C LEU A 162 30.98 19.52 15.84
N THR A 163 31.29 18.45 16.58
CA THR A 163 31.92 17.26 16.00
C THR A 163 31.03 16.67 14.92
N GLU A 164 31.63 16.22 13.80
CA GLU A 164 30.88 15.55 12.75
C GLU A 164 30.20 14.29 13.31
N LEU A 165 28.88 14.22 13.18
CA LEU A 165 28.07 13.12 13.66
C LEU A 165 27.99 12.04 12.58
N ASP A 166 28.43 10.83 12.91
CA ASP A 166 28.06 9.65 12.13
C ASP A 166 26.58 9.33 12.40
N TRP A 167 25.72 9.61 11.42
CA TRP A 167 24.28 9.38 11.50
C TRP A 167 23.90 7.90 11.64
N GLN A 168 24.82 6.98 11.38
CA GLN A 168 24.59 5.53 11.51
C GLN A 168 24.60 5.07 12.98
N ILE A 169 25.19 5.86 13.87
CA ILE A 169 25.45 5.54 15.27
C ILE A 169 24.37 6.19 16.16
N PRO A 170 23.52 5.41 16.87
CA PRO A 170 22.44 5.95 17.71
C PRO A 170 22.92 6.86 18.84
N GLU A 171 24.12 6.61 19.37
CA GLU A 171 24.72 7.40 20.46
C GLU A 171 24.88 8.89 20.09
N HIS A 172 24.94 9.19 18.79
CA HIS A 172 25.03 10.56 18.29
C HIS A 172 23.69 11.32 18.33
N ASP A 173 22.56 10.61 18.43
CA ASP A 173 21.24 11.25 18.50
C ASP A 173 21.07 12.05 19.82
N MET A 174 21.77 11.66 20.89
CA MET A 174 21.69 12.33 22.19
C MET A 174 22.19 13.79 22.17
N PHE A 175 23.01 14.15 21.18
CA PHE A 175 23.55 15.50 21.01
C PHE A 175 22.61 16.43 20.22
N LEU A 176 21.47 15.91 19.73
CA LEU A 176 20.54 16.62 18.88
C LEU A 176 19.47 17.34 19.71
N LEU A 177 19.38 18.65 19.51
CA LEU A 177 18.62 19.56 20.37
C LEU A 177 17.13 19.69 20.01
N GLY A 178 16.59 18.96 19.03
CA GLY A 178 15.17 19.11 18.67
C GLY A 178 14.58 17.94 17.89
N LYS A 179 13.49 17.38 18.44
CA LYS A 179 12.56 16.55 17.67
C LYS A 179 11.80 17.45 16.70
N SER A 180 11.82 17.13 15.41
CA SER A 180 11.06 17.86 14.38
C SER A 180 9.58 17.48 14.36
N ALA A 181 9.24 16.30 14.90
CA ALA A 181 7.89 15.85 15.22
C ALA A 181 7.95 14.84 16.36
N ASP A 182 6.98 14.88 17.29
CA ASP A 182 6.79 13.88 18.35
C ASP A 182 5.31 13.49 18.38
N ILE A 183 5.02 12.21 18.15
CA ILE A 183 3.67 11.64 18.19
C ILE A 183 3.64 10.62 19.31
N ARG A 184 2.67 10.71 20.21
CA ARG A 184 2.51 9.76 21.33
C ARG A 184 1.23 8.96 21.19
N TYR A 185 1.31 7.69 21.57
CA TYR A 185 0.18 6.78 21.52
C TYR A 185 -0.11 6.19 22.91
N PHE A 186 -1.39 6.14 23.25
CA PHE A 186 -1.88 5.59 24.49
C PHE A 186 -2.85 4.46 24.19
N TYR A 187 -2.83 3.43 25.03
CA TYR A 187 -3.61 2.21 24.83
C TYR A 187 -4.41 1.87 26.08
N ASP A 188 -5.55 1.21 25.88
CA ASP A 188 -6.25 0.53 26.97
C ASP A 188 -5.61 -0.83 27.31
N ALA A 189 -6.15 -1.50 28.34
CA ALA A 189 -5.67 -2.81 28.77
C ALA A 189 -5.87 -3.94 27.74
N ASN A 190 -6.73 -3.74 26.74
CA ASN A 190 -6.97 -4.69 25.65
C ASN A 190 -6.05 -4.42 24.45
N GLY A 191 -5.19 -3.39 24.51
CA GLY A 191 -4.31 -3.00 23.42
C GLY A 191 -4.99 -2.14 22.34
N ASN A 192 -6.17 -1.58 22.59
CA ASN A 192 -6.77 -0.61 21.67
C ASN A 192 -6.16 0.78 21.89
N ARG A 193 -5.76 1.46 20.82
CA ARG A 193 -5.19 2.81 20.89
C ARG A 193 -6.26 3.84 21.25
N THR A 194 -6.26 4.35 22.48
CA THR A 194 -7.25 5.31 22.99
C THR A 194 -6.92 6.76 22.67
N VAL A 195 -5.65 7.12 22.53
CA VAL A 195 -5.22 8.50 22.22
C VAL A 195 -4.04 8.49 21.27
N THR A 196 -4.07 9.40 20.30
CA THR A 196 -2.89 9.85 19.55
C THR A 196 -2.67 11.33 19.86
N GLU A 197 -1.56 11.68 20.50
CA GLU A 197 -1.13 13.07 20.68
C GLU A 197 -0.25 13.47 19.49
N LEU A 198 -0.62 14.56 18.84
CA LEU A 198 0.05 15.10 17.65
C LEU A 198 1.21 16.04 18.04
N PRO A 199 2.12 16.39 17.11
CA PRO A 199 3.28 17.23 17.41
C PRO A 199 2.95 18.63 17.92
N ASP A 200 1.75 19.13 17.63
CA ASP A 200 1.24 20.42 18.12
C ASP A 200 0.52 20.33 19.47
N GLY A 201 0.46 19.13 20.07
CA GLY A 201 -0.21 18.84 21.33
C GLY A 201 -1.70 18.52 21.22
N GLN A 202 -2.30 18.61 20.02
CA GLN A 202 -3.68 18.20 19.83
C GLN A 202 -3.82 16.68 20.01
N ARG A 203 -4.98 16.24 20.51
CA ARG A 203 -5.21 14.83 20.83
C ARG A 203 -6.36 14.25 20.03
N ILE A 204 -6.10 13.14 19.34
CA ILE A 204 -7.12 12.32 18.71
C ILE A 204 -7.53 11.22 19.67
N HIS A 205 -8.69 11.37 20.30
CA HIS A 205 -9.27 10.37 21.19
C HIS A 205 -10.09 9.35 20.40
N HIS A 206 -9.88 8.07 20.71
CA HIS A 206 -10.62 6.94 20.16
C HIS A 206 -11.36 6.26 21.32
N LEU A 207 -12.70 6.29 21.27
CA LEU A 207 -13.53 5.62 22.27
C LEU A 207 -13.97 4.26 21.73
N TYR A 208 -13.82 3.23 22.55
CA TYR A 208 -14.20 1.87 22.22
C TYR A 208 -15.27 1.35 23.18
N TYR A 209 -16.05 0.37 22.72
CA TYR A 209 -16.82 -0.51 23.60
C TYR A 209 -16.46 -1.97 23.36
N GLY A 210 -16.75 -2.83 24.33
CA GLY A 210 -16.49 -4.26 24.23
C GLY A 210 -15.00 -4.57 24.04
N SER A 211 -14.67 -5.45 23.11
CA SER A 211 -13.30 -5.92 22.84
C SER A 211 -12.54 -5.08 21.80
N GLY A 212 -12.96 -3.84 21.53
CA GLY A 212 -12.27 -2.96 20.56
C GLY A 212 -13.15 -2.40 19.44
N HIS A 213 -14.48 -2.33 19.63
CA HIS A 213 -15.36 -1.70 18.64
C HIS A 213 -15.31 -0.18 18.78
N LEU A 214 -14.68 0.49 17.81
CA LEU A 214 -14.52 1.95 17.79
C LEU A 214 -15.88 2.65 17.71
N HIS A 215 -16.28 3.31 18.78
CA HIS A 215 -17.53 4.04 18.89
C HIS A 215 -17.43 5.49 18.40
N SER A 216 -16.36 6.19 18.78
CA SER A 216 -16.22 7.62 18.51
C SER A 216 -14.77 8.02 18.31
N ILE A 217 -14.54 9.03 17.46
CA ILE A 217 -13.27 9.71 17.24
C ILE A 217 -13.48 11.19 17.56
N MET A 218 -12.65 11.73 18.45
CA MET A 218 -12.66 13.14 18.82
C MET A 218 -11.29 13.77 18.58
N LEU A 219 -11.27 15.04 18.16
CA LEU A 219 -10.10 15.90 18.17
C LEU A 219 -10.26 16.86 19.35
N ASP A 220 -9.40 16.71 20.35
CA ASP A 220 -9.56 17.28 21.68
C ASP A 220 -10.98 16.99 22.21
N ASP A 221 -11.78 18.02 22.46
CA ASP A 221 -13.16 17.90 22.94
C ASP A 221 -14.22 17.87 21.82
N THR A 222 -13.79 17.86 20.55
CA THR A 222 -14.69 17.93 19.39
C THR A 222 -14.87 16.56 18.74
N VAL A 223 -16.10 16.05 18.74
CA VAL A 223 -16.45 14.82 17.99
C VAL A 223 -16.26 15.04 16.50
N ILE A 224 -15.36 14.25 15.91
CA ILE A 224 -15.12 14.18 14.47
C ILE A 224 -16.05 13.16 13.84
N ALA A 225 -16.20 12.00 14.49
CA ALA A 225 -17.05 10.92 14.01
C ALA A 225 -17.60 10.05 15.14
N ASP A 226 -18.89 9.74 15.07
CA ASP A 226 -19.54 8.68 15.85
C ASP A 226 -19.96 7.55 14.94
N ILE A 227 -19.92 6.32 15.46
CA ILE A 227 -20.18 5.10 14.71
C ILE A 227 -21.17 4.21 15.47
N GLU A 228 -22.29 3.91 14.82
CA GLU A 228 -23.28 2.95 15.30
C GLU A 228 -23.17 1.64 14.53
N ARG A 229 -23.43 0.54 15.23
CA ARG A 229 -23.30 -0.81 14.69
C ARG A 229 -24.55 -1.64 14.96
N ASP A 230 -24.77 -2.65 14.11
CA ASP A 230 -25.77 -3.67 14.37
C ASP A 230 -25.29 -4.72 15.40
N LYS A 231 -26.12 -5.74 15.65
CA LYS A 231 -25.83 -6.83 16.60
C LYS A 231 -24.65 -7.71 16.19
N LEU A 232 -24.21 -7.64 14.93
CA LEU A 232 -23.04 -8.34 14.42
C LEU A 232 -21.80 -7.41 14.40
N HIS A 233 -21.88 -6.26 15.08
CA HIS A 233 -20.84 -5.23 15.13
C HIS A 233 -20.44 -4.68 13.76
N ARG A 234 -21.38 -4.68 12.80
CA ARG A 234 -21.18 -4.08 11.48
C ARG A 234 -21.68 -2.64 11.50
N GLU A 235 -20.90 -1.72 10.93
CA GLU A 235 -21.25 -0.30 10.88
C GLU A 235 -22.53 -0.08 10.06
N ILE A 236 -23.52 0.58 10.68
CA ILE A 236 -24.80 0.92 10.05
C ILE A 236 -25.06 2.43 10.02
N GLN A 237 -24.28 3.21 10.77
CA GLN A 237 -24.32 4.67 10.70
C GLN A 237 -22.97 5.26 11.10
N ARG A 238 -22.60 6.36 10.47
CA ARG A 238 -21.46 7.19 10.86
C ARG A 238 -21.78 8.68 10.74
N THR A 239 -21.31 9.48 11.69
CA THR A 239 -21.26 10.95 11.55
C THR A 239 -19.85 11.38 11.14
N GLN A 240 -19.73 12.44 10.35
CA GLN A 240 -18.47 13.08 9.98
C GLN A 240 -18.72 14.60 9.89
N GLY A 241 -18.47 15.30 11.00
CA GLY A 241 -18.95 16.67 11.16
C GLY A 241 -20.47 16.76 10.94
N LYS A 242 -20.90 17.54 9.95
CA LYS A 242 -22.33 17.73 9.61
C LYS A 242 -22.94 16.62 8.74
N LEU A 243 -22.13 15.67 8.28
CA LEU A 243 -22.59 14.59 7.40
C LEU A 243 -22.96 13.36 8.23
N THR A 244 -24.17 12.84 8.07
CA THR A 244 -24.57 11.54 8.62
C THR A 244 -24.78 10.54 7.50
N SER A 245 -24.03 9.45 7.53
CA SER A 245 -24.16 8.31 6.62
C SER A 245 -24.88 7.14 7.30
N ARG A 246 -25.75 6.45 6.58
CA ARG A 246 -26.49 5.25 7.00
C ARG A 246 -26.32 4.15 5.97
N TYR A 247 -26.12 2.92 6.46
CA TYR A 247 -25.84 1.75 5.64
C TYR A 247 -26.84 0.65 5.94
N GLU A 248 -27.43 0.06 4.90
CA GLU A 248 -28.13 -1.21 5.00
C GLU A 248 -27.25 -2.29 4.38
N LEU A 249 -26.91 -3.31 5.16
CA LEU A 249 -26.09 -4.44 4.72
C LEU A 249 -26.96 -5.68 4.52
N ASP A 250 -26.57 -6.54 3.59
CA ASP A 250 -27.14 -7.88 3.48
C ASP A 250 -26.55 -8.82 4.57
N PRO A 251 -27.03 -10.08 4.69
CA PRO A 251 -26.54 -11.00 5.71
C PRO A 251 -25.05 -11.34 5.62
N VAL A 252 -24.44 -11.26 4.43
CA VAL A 252 -23.00 -11.53 4.24
C VAL A 252 -22.15 -10.25 4.35
N GLY A 253 -22.76 -9.10 4.66
CA GLY A 253 -22.07 -7.84 4.94
C GLY A 253 -21.89 -6.92 3.72
N ARG A 254 -22.50 -7.22 2.58
CA ARG A 254 -22.44 -6.37 1.38
C ARG A 254 -23.45 -5.22 1.48
N LEU A 255 -23.10 -4.06 0.94
CA LEU A 255 -23.91 -2.86 1.01
C LEU A 255 -25.15 -2.97 0.11
N LYS A 256 -26.36 -2.95 0.67
CA LYS A 256 -27.62 -2.90 -0.10
C LYS A 256 -28.09 -1.48 -0.34
N LYS A 257 -27.93 -0.60 0.65
CA LYS A 257 -28.29 0.82 0.53
C LYS A 257 -27.33 1.69 1.30
N GLN A 258 -27.12 2.90 0.79
CA GLN A 258 -26.35 3.95 1.42
C GLN A 258 -27.11 5.26 1.30
N ILE A 259 -27.23 5.96 2.42
CA ILE A 259 -27.81 7.30 2.45
C ILE A 259 -26.84 8.19 3.21
N ALA A 260 -26.40 9.30 2.61
CA ALA A 260 -25.63 10.33 3.29
C ALA A 260 -26.41 11.65 3.25
N GLN A 261 -26.60 12.26 4.41
CA GLN A 261 -27.40 13.46 4.59
C GLN A 261 -26.60 14.53 5.31
N LEU A 262 -26.68 15.76 4.80
CA LEU A 262 -26.13 16.93 5.48
C LEU A 262 -27.18 17.48 6.45
N GLU A 263 -26.74 17.80 7.66
CA GLU A 263 -27.57 18.46 8.66
C GLU A 263 -28.05 19.84 8.18
N ALA A 264 -29.29 20.17 8.53
CA ALA A 264 -29.80 21.54 8.40
C ALA A 264 -29.04 22.46 9.37
N LEU A 265 -28.69 23.67 8.92
CA LEU A 265 -28.28 24.74 9.83
C LEU A 265 -29.50 25.13 10.70
N THR A 266 -29.64 24.58 11.90
CA THR A 266 -30.55 25.14 12.90
C THR A 266 -29.80 26.19 13.71
N GLU A 267 -30.36 27.40 13.77
CA GLU A 267 -29.78 28.66 14.27
C GLU A 267 -29.48 28.71 15.79
N SER A 268 -29.26 27.59 16.46
CA SER A 268 -28.91 27.55 17.89
C SER A 268 -27.93 26.42 18.19
N GLY A 269 -26.65 26.74 18.06
CA GLY A 269 -25.52 25.84 18.33
C GLY A 269 -25.31 25.54 19.81
N LYS A 270 -26.16 24.70 20.41
CA LYS A 270 -25.86 24.02 21.68
C LYS A 270 -26.24 22.54 21.59
N ALA A 271 -25.27 21.70 21.24
CA ALA A 271 -25.36 20.27 21.49
C ALA A 271 -24.84 20.01 22.91
N THR A 272 -25.71 19.49 23.78
CA THR A 272 -25.36 19.06 25.14
C THR A 272 -24.83 17.63 25.05
N VAL A 273 -23.61 17.40 25.54
CA VAL A 273 -23.01 16.06 25.61
C VAL A 273 -23.54 15.39 26.87
N GLY A 274 -24.34 14.34 26.72
CA GLY A 274 -24.88 13.55 27.80
C GLY A 274 -25.28 12.18 27.27
N ALA A 275 -24.79 11.13 27.91
CA ALA A 275 -24.96 9.74 27.50
C ALA A 275 -26.43 9.37 27.25
N GLY A 276 -26.70 8.82 26.07
CA GLY A 276 -27.99 8.29 25.67
C GLY A 276 -28.85 9.32 24.94
N TYR A 277 -29.11 9.03 23.65
CA TYR A 277 -30.00 9.73 22.73
C TYR A 277 -29.35 10.89 21.93
N ILE A 278 -28.90 10.57 20.71
CA ILE A 278 -28.67 11.58 19.67
C ILE A 278 -30.07 11.87 19.06
N PRO A 279 -30.66 13.07 19.27
CA PRO A 279 -31.94 13.40 18.65
C PRO A 279 -31.80 13.31 17.13
N ALA A 280 -32.84 12.81 16.46
CA ALA A 280 -32.91 12.75 15.01
C ALA A 280 -32.76 14.17 14.44
N ARG A 281 -31.53 14.54 14.07
CA ARG A 281 -31.23 15.82 13.42
C ARG A 281 -31.98 15.81 12.08
N THR A 282 -32.88 16.77 11.89
CA THR A 282 -33.74 16.86 10.70
C THR A 282 -32.87 17.03 9.45
N PRO A 283 -32.89 16.09 8.48
CA PRO A 283 -32.04 16.17 7.30
C PRO A 283 -32.54 17.27 6.34
N ALA A 284 -31.71 18.27 6.02
CA ALA A 284 -32.09 19.29 5.02
C ALA A 284 -31.73 18.89 3.59
N GLN A 285 -30.68 18.09 3.39
CA GLN A 285 -30.21 17.75 2.05
C GLN A 285 -29.62 16.34 1.99
N THR A 286 -30.12 15.52 1.06
CA THR A 286 -29.56 14.19 0.79
C THR A 286 -28.41 14.33 -0.19
N ALA A 287 -27.18 14.17 0.30
CA ALA A 287 -25.96 14.26 -0.50
C ALA A 287 -25.71 12.99 -1.33
N VAL A 288 -26.04 11.83 -0.76
CA VAL A 288 -25.94 10.52 -1.44
C VAL A 288 -27.17 9.69 -1.10
N LYS A 289 -27.73 9.03 -2.11
CA LYS A 289 -28.73 7.99 -1.93
C LYS A 289 -28.51 6.93 -2.99
N ARG A 290 -27.94 5.81 -2.58
CA ARG A 290 -27.56 4.70 -3.44
C ARG A 290 -28.18 3.39 -2.98
N SER A 291 -28.56 2.54 -3.94
CA SER A 291 -28.88 1.14 -3.69
C SER A 291 -28.11 0.23 -4.62
N TYR A 292 -27.83 -0.98 -4.18
CA TYR A 292 -26.99 -1.95 -4.88
C TYR A 292 -27.71 -3.30 -4.94
N GLY A 293 -27.56 -3.97 -6.07
CA GLY A 293 -28.03 -5.33 -6.27
C GLY A 293 -26.88 -6.25 -6.67
N TYR A 294 -26.87 -7.46 -6.10
CA TYR A 294 -25.84 -8.47 -6.37
C TYR A 294 -26.47 -9.74 -6.92
N ASP A 295 -25.71 -10.47 -7.73
CA ASP A 295 -26.06 -11.84 -8.08
C ASP A 295 -25.70 -12.84 -6.96
N LYS A 296 -25.94 -14.13 -7.22
CA LYS A 296 -25.68 -15.23 -6.29
C LYS A 296 -24.18 -15.50 -6.06
N THR A 297 -23.33 -15.10 -7.02
CA THR A 297 -21.88 -15.31 -6.97
C THR A 297 -21.14 -14.16 -6.28
N GLY A 298 -21.79 -13.01 -6.08
CA GLY A 298 -21.17 -11.87 -5.43
C GLY A 298 -21.10 -10.61 -6.27
N ASN A 299 -21.34 -10.71 -7.58
CA ASN A 299 -21.07 -9.62 -8.51
C ASN A 299 -22.14 -8.54 -8.39
N LEU A 300 -21.72 -7.27 -8.43
CA LEU A 300 -22.61 -6.12 -8.37
C LEU A 300 -23.30 -5.95 -9.73
N ILE A 301 -24.58 -6.31 -9.86
CA ILE A 301 -25.30 -6.27 -11.14
C ILE A 301 -25.96 -4.92 -11.44
N HIS A 302 -26.19 -4.10 -10.43
CA HIS A 302 -26.59 -2.70 -10.62
C HIS A 302 -26.29 -1.83 -9.40
N SER A 303 -26.07 -0.54 -9.65
CA SER A 303 -26.11 0.51 -8.65
C SER A 303 -27.09 1.59 -9.09
N THR A 304 -27.94 2.06 -8.19
CA THR A 304 -28.90 3.15 -8.46
C THR A 304 -28.54 4.31 -7.56
N ASP A 305 -28.14 5.44 -8.15
CA ASP A 305 -27.87 6.69 -7.45
C ASP A 305 -28.96 7.72 -7.78
N GLN A 306 -29.40 8.49 -6.78
CA GLN A 306 -30.42 9.52 -6.97
C GLN A 306 -30.06 10.59 -8.01
N ARG A 307 -28.77 10.91 -8.18
CA ARG A 307 -28.29 11.97 -9.09
C ARG A 307 -27.94 11.43 -10.46
N SER A 308 -27.28 10.27 -10.54
CA SER A 308 -26.80 9.70 -11.81
C SER A 308 -27.68 8.59 -12.39
N GLY A 309 -28.76 8.20 -11.73
CA GLY A 309 -29.64 7.12 -12.18
C GLY A 309 -29.05 5.73 -11.91
N THR A 310 -29.53 4.74 -12.67
CA THR A 310 -29.11 3.33 -12.50
C THR A 310 -28.03 2.95 -13.51
N VAL A 311 -26.92 2.41 -13.02
CA VAL A 311 -25.87 1.78 -13.81
C VAL A 311 -25.99 0.27 -13.65
N HIS A 312 -26.14 -0.44 -14.75
CA HIS A 312 -26.11 -1.90 -14.78
C HIS A 312 -24.71 -2.39 -15.12
N TYR A 313 -24.33 -3.51 -14.51
CA TYR A 313 -23.06 -4.17 -14.77
C TYR A 313 -23.31 -5.58 -15.26
N GLU A 314 -22.50 -6.00 -16.23
CA GLU A 314 -22.52 -7.35 -16.78
C GLU A 314 -21.11 -7.92 -16.64
N TYR A 315 -21.03 -9.22 -16.34
CA TYR A 315 -19.78 -9.93 -16.14
C TYR A 315 -19.69 -11.12 -17.09
N ASP A 316 -18.47 -11.48 -17.46
CA ASP A 316 -18.21 -12.72 -18.17
C ASP A 316 -18.21 -13.93 -17.21
N PRO A 317 -18.11 -15.18 -17.70
CA PRO A 317 -18.06 -16.37 -16.86
C PRO A 317 -16.84 -16.49 -15.94
N LEU A 318 -15.80 -15.67 -16.13
CA LEU A 318 -14.62 -15.60 -15.25
C LEU A 318 -14.79 -14.53 -14.16
N GLY A 319 -15.90 -13.78 -14.16
CA GLY A 319 -16.16 -12.70 -13.21
C GLY A 319 -15.53 -11.37 -13.61
N GLN A 320 -15.04 -11.24 -14.85
CA GLN A 320 -14.50 -9.97 -15.36
C GLN A 320 -15.65 -9.06 -15.80
N ILE A 321 -15.53 -7.77 -15.54
CA ILE A 321 -16.55 -6.81 -15.95
C ILE A 321 -16.59 -6.72 -17.48
N LYS A 322 -17.73 -6.97 -18.09
CA LYS A 322 -17.93 -6.85 -19.54
C LYS A 322 -18.57 -5.51 -19.91
N LYS A 323 -19.34 -4.94 -18.99
CA LYS A 323 -20.10 -3.71 -19.22
C LYS A 323 -20.36 -2.96 -17.92
N ALA A 324 -20.31 -1.63 -17.97
CA ALA A 324 -20.81 -0.73 -16.93
C ALA A 324 -21.59 0.41 -17.58
N GLY A 325 -22.92 0.38 -17.46
CA GLY A 325 -23.78 1.35 -18.15
C GLY A 325 -23.63 1.24 -19.66
N SER A 326 -23.15 2.31 -20.31
CA SER A 326 -22.84 2.33 -21.75
C SER A 326 -21.42 1.89 -22.08
N SER A 327 -20.52 1.82 -21.11
CA SER A 327 -19.13 1.43 -21.32
C SER A 327 -19.01 -0.08 -21.47
N LEU A 328 -18.33 -0.52 -22.51
CA LEU A 328 -17.94 -1.92 -22.72
C LEU A 328 -16.48 -2.11 -22.33
N PHE A 329 -16.19 -3.28 -21.80
CA PHE A 329 -14.84 -3.69 -21.42
C PHE A 329 -14.54 -5.02 -22.08
N ALA A 330 -13.30 -5.16 -22.52
CA ALA A 330 -12.76 -6.40 -23.04
C ALA A 330 -11.42 -6.65 -22.35
N PHE A 331 -11.12 -7.94 -22.18
CA PHE A 331 -9.88 -8.40 -21.61
C PHE A 331 -9.29 -9.46 -22.53
N ASP A 332 -7.98 -9.46 -22.64
CA ASP A 332 -7.28 -10.55 -23.31
C ASP A 332 -7.24 -11.78 -22.38
N PRO A 333 -6.83 -12.95 -22.90
CA PRO A 333 -6.74 -14.16 -22.09
C PRO A 333 -5.87 -14.05 -20.83
N ALA A 334 -4.86 -13.17 -20.82
CA ALA A 334 -3.99 -12.92 -19.68
C ALA A 334 -4.53 -11.81 -18.75
N HIS A 335 -5.82 -11.48 -18.89
CA HIS A 335 -6.55 -10.50 -18.07
C HIS A 335 -6.07 -9.06 -18.21
N ASN A 336 -5.38 -8.71 -19.31
CA ASN A 336 -5.07 -7.33 -19.62
C ASN A 336 -6.27 -6.64 -20.26
N ILE A 337 -6.53 -5.39 -19.89
CA ILE A 337 -7.61 -4.60 -20.47
C ILE A 337 -7.28 -4.20 -21.91
N ILE A 338 -8.24 -4.35 -22.83
CA ILE A 338 -8.06 -4.11 -24.27
C ILE A 338 -9.26 -3.38 -24.86
N ASP A 339 -9.01 -2.59 -25.90
CA ASP A 339 -10.08 -1.87 -26.63
C ASP A 339 -10.83 -2.76 -27.64
N SER A 340 -10.25 -3.92 -28.01
CA SER A 340 -10.83 -4.88 -28.96
C SER A 340 -10.35 -6.30 -28.65
N TYR A 341 -11.26 -7.29 -28.74
CA TYR A 341 -11.01 -8.71 -28.47
C TYR A 341 -9.93 -9.36 -29.36
N GLU A 342 -9.49 -8.69 -30.41
CA GLU A 342 -8.43 -9.17 -31.30
C GLU A 342 -7.01 -8.81 -30.81
N ARG A 343 -6.89 -7.86 -29.87
CA ARG A 343 -5.60 -7.42 -29.33
C ARG A 343 -5.19 -8.32 -28.16
N LYS A 344 -3.93 -8.75 -28.16
CA LYS A 344 -3.27 -9.31 -26.97
C LYS A 344 -2.23 -8.32 -26.49
N ILE A 345 -2.17 -8.11 -25.19
CA ILE A 345 -1.11 -7.33 -24.58
C ILE A 345 0.08 -8.26 -24.36
N HIS A 346 1.18 -7.90 -25.01
CA HIS A 346 2.46 -8.57 -24.81
C HIS A 346 3.08 -8.11 -23.49
N ASP A 347 3.82 -9.02 -22.86
CA ASP A 347 4.61 -8.78 -21.66
C ASP A 347 3.83 -8.18 -20.48
N ASN A 348 2.51 -8.40 -20.47
CA ASN A 348 1.57 -7.79 -19.51
C ASN A 348 1.77 -6.27 -19.32
N ARG A 349 2.20 -5.57 -20.38
CA ARG A 349 2.50 -4.14 -20.35
C ARG A 349 1.59 -3.37 -21.30
N LEU A 350 0.74 -2.53 -20.73
CA LEU A 350 -0.25 -1.76 -21.47
C LEU A 350 0.39 -0.55 -22.17
N ALA A 351 0.70 -0.66 -23.46
CA ALA A 351 1.23 0.48 -24.22
C ALA A 351 0.15 1.52 -24.59
N GLU A 352 -1.08 1.07 -24.83
CA GLU A 352 -2.19 1.93 -25.25
C GLU A 352 -3.52 1.37 -24.75
N TYR A 353 -4.41 2.26 -24.32
CA TYR A 353 -5.78 1.92 -23.94
C TYR A 353 -6.68 3.15 -23.90
N GLY A 354 -7.89 3.07 -24.47
CA GLY A 354 -8.87 4.15 -24.42
C GLY A 354 -8.36 5.45 -25.08
N GLY A 355 -7.50 5.32 -26.10
CA GLY A 355 -6.84 6.44 -26.77
C GLY A 355 -5.67 7.07 -26.00
N ALA A 356 -5.37 6.61 -24.78
CA ALA A 356 -4.18 7.03 -24.06
C ALA A 356 -2.99 6.11 -24.37
N LYS A 357 -1.79 6.67 -24.41
CA LYS A 357 -0.50 5.97 -24.54
C LYS A 357 0.26 6.04 -23.23
N PHE A 358 0.96 4.96 -22.90
CA PHE A 358 1.72 4.83 -21.66
C PHE A 358 3.18 4.55 -21.99
N PHE A 359 4.07 5.25 -21.31
CA PHE A 359 5.51 5.10 -21.47
C PHE A 359 6.11 4.74 -20.12
N TYR A 360 7.06 3.81 -20.15
CA TYR A 360 7.62 3.18 -18.98
C TYR A 360 9.12 3.42 -18.90
N ASP A 361 9.64 3.58 -17.69
CA ASP A 361 11.07 3.46 -17.46
C ASP A 361 11.53 2.00 -17.57
N THR A 362 12.84 1.80 -17.46
CA THR A 362 13.46 0.47 -17.45
C THR A 362 12.99 -0.42 -16.28
N PHE A 363 12.35 0.13 -15.24
CA PHE A 363 11.85 -0.66 -14.10
C PHE A 363 10.35 -0.99 -14.22
N GLY A 364 9.70 -0.60 -15.31
CA GLY A 364 8.28 -0.83 -15.55
C GLY A 364 7.37 0.20 -14.87
N ASN A 365 7.91 1.30 -14.35
CA ASN A 365 7.10 2.39 -13.81
C ASN A 365 6.61 3.29 -14.95
N THR A 366 5.34 3.67 -14.95
CA THR A 366 4.84 4.67 -15.89
C THR A 366 5.49 6.02 -15.59
N VAL A 367 6.23 6.58 -16.56
CA VAL A 367 6.90 7.88 -16.45
C VAL A 367 6.26 8.97 -17.30
N HIS A 368 5.37 8.57 -18.21
CA HIS A 368 4.65 9.49 -19.06
C HIS A 368 3.36 8.84 -19.56
N LYS A 369 2.31 9.65 -19.66
CA LYS A 369 1.04 9.26 -20.24
C LYS A 369 0.56 10.37 -21.18
N GLU A 370 0.24 10.01 -22.42
CA GLU A 370 -0.35 10.91 -23.41
C GLU A 370 -1.82 10.53 -23.61
N PHE A 371 -2.73 11.49 -23.57
CA PHE A 371 -4.15 11.28 -23.85
C PHE A 371 -4.50 11.66 -25.30
N ALA A 372 -5.64 11.17 -25.79
CA ALA A 372 -6.07 11.39 -27.17
C ALA A 372 -6.32 12.87 -27.54
N ASP A 373 -6.54 13.73 -26.54
CA ASP A 373 -6.71 15.17 -26.69
C ASP A 373 -5.39 15.97 -26.61
N GLY A 374 -4.26 15.26 -26.45
CA GLY A 374 -2.94 15.86 -26.31
C GLY A 374 -2.57 16.28 -24.89
N GLU A 375 -3.43 16.04 -23.89
CA GLU A 375 -3.05 16.18 -22.49
C GLU A 375 -1.93 15.20 -22.15
N THR A 376 -0.98 15.62 -21.31
CA THR A 376 0.11 14.76 -20.84
C THR A 376 0.22 14.78 -19.33
N GLN A 377 0.55 13.63 -18.76
CA GLN A 377 0.83 13.45 -17.33
C GLN A 377 2.21 12.80 -17.19
N ASN A 378 3.09 13.48 -16.44
CA ASN A 378 4.44 13.00 -16.11
C ASN A 378 4.48 12.40 -14.72
#